data_AF-A0A0C3PCN1-F1
#
_entry.id   AF-A0A0C3PCN1-F1
#
_cell.length_a   1.000
_cell.length_b   1.000
_cell.length_c   1.000
_cell.angle_alpha   90.00
_cell.angle_beta   90.00
_cell.angle_gamma   90.00
#
_symmetry.space_group_name_H-M   'P 1'
#
loop_
_entity.id
_entity.type
_entity.pdbx_description
1 polymer ?
#
loop_
_entity_poly.entity_id
_entity_poly.type
_entity_poly.pdbx_seq_one_letter_code
_entity_poly.pdbx_strand_id
1 'polypeptide(L)'
;MTPVISLNEAQEIVAEYEGDEFSVTSLVEVGNIGFSYTASRRVYDIALTNASARYLLVISPLHSDSKHDSSPSITNTLQALSALLTKIASCTNVPVPKPVAQDSSGGNGRWDFSWLLLLIPRSSEVPASMSTSTLSLASLRPTLSRRQLARVELRLGTYLRALHGITNEWFGRPVEEEAEEENWSKYSWQDTFVLLLEELIGELCESPSGGSTRFDLREELGIDVEELRRYLSRAIGSYLFDDVESPGLMWVTGSEADVLVSLSEKEGTEIEDEIGAEADIAYLLPTFSHALWGDPLMESWFVPPGPSEAINEGYFWGEGSLIVFPRQKTKRVWYTIYLALLVLMEERRGGKIGRRETTGQGGDNTGRSKVQWAREILPKCVKALKDAPYY
;
A
#
# COMPACT_ATOMS: atom_id res chain seq x y z
N MET A 1 -19.86 6.23 3.46
CA MET A 1 -19.52 5.96 4.88
C MET A 1 -18.65 4.72 4.88
N THR A 2 -17.54 4.70 5.61
CA THR A 2 -16.69 3.49 5.64
C THR A 2 -17.39 2.42 6.48
N PRO A 3 -17.58 1.19 5.96
CA PRO A 3 -18.24 0.14 6.71
C PRO A 3 -17.44 -0.24 7.95
N VAL A 4 -18.17 -0.62 9.00
CA VAL A 4 -17.65 -1.18 10.24
C VAL A 4 -18.29 -2.55 10.41
N ILE A 5 -17.48 -3.54 10.74
CA ILE A 5 -17.96 -4.91 10.94
C ILE A 5 -18.03 -5.26 12.42
N SER A 6 -19.10 -5.94 12.81
CA SER A 6 -19.29 -6.48 14.15
C SER A 6 -18.64 -7.86 14.32
N LEU A 7 -18.42 -8.27 15.58
CA LEU A 7 -17.92 -9.60 15.91
C LEU A 7 -18.81 -10.72 15.34
N ASN A 8 -20.13 -10.51 15.34
CA ASN A 8 -21.10 -11.50 14.83
C ASN A 8 -21.01 -11.65 13.31
N GLU A 9 -20.89 -10.54 12.57
CA GLU A 9 -20.70 -10.61 11.11
C GLU A 9 -19.36 -11.27 10.74
N ALA A 10 -18.29 -10.96 11.48
CA ALA A 10 -17.01 -11.64 11.30
C ALA A 10 -17.12 -13.15 11.60
N GLN A 11 -17.87 -13.54 12.64
CA GLN A 11 -18.14 -14.94 12.95
C GLN A 11 -18.89 -15.65 11.82
N GLU A 12 -19.90 -15.00 11.24
CA GLU A 12 -20.67 -15.56 10.12
C GLU A 12 -19.79 -15.80 8.89
N ILE A 13 -18.96 -14.82 8.53
CA ILE A 13 -18.01 -14.93 7.41
C ILE A 13 -17.00 -16.06 7.65
N VAL A 14 -16.47 -16.19 8.86
CA VAL A 14 -15.53 -17.28 9.19
C VAL A 14 -16.23 -18.64 9.17
N ALA A 15 -17.45 -18.74 9.71
CA ALA A 15 -18.21 -20.00 9.75
C ALA A 15 -18.56 -20.52 8.35
N GLU A 16 -18.74 -19.65 7.37
CA GLU A 16 -18.92 -20.05 5.96
C GLU A 16 -17.70 -20.79 5.38
N TYR A 17 -16.50 -20.53 5.89
CA TYR A 17 -15.25 -21.13 5.41
C TYR A 17 -14.73 -22.26 6.31
N GLU A 18 -14.61 -22.03 7.62
CA GLU A 18 -14.07 -22.98 8.59
C GLU A 18 -15.12 -23.94 9.17
N GLY A 19 -16.41 -23.62 9.00
CA GLY A 19 -17.53 -24.31 9.65
C GLY A 19 -17.83 -23.79 11.06
N ASP A 20 -18.94 -24.27 11.63
CA ASP A 20 -19.49 -23.79 12.91
C ASP A 20 -18.68 -24.23 14.15
N GLU A 21 -17.65 -25.05 13.99
CA GLU A 21 -16.82 -25.56 15.09
C GLU A 21 -15.87 -24.49 15.67
N PHE A 22 -15.60 -23.43 14.92
CA PHE A 22 -14.67 -22.36 15.29
C PHE A 22 -15.40 -21.09 15.68
N SER A 23 -14.95 -20.45 16.78
CA SER A 23 -15.50 -19.16 17.20
C SER A 23 -14.47 -18.03 17.19
N VAL A 24 -14.87 -16.86 16.70
CA VAL A 24 -14.08 -15.64 16.71
C VAL A 24 -13.95 -15.12 18.14
N THR A 25 -12.74 -15.16 18.68
CA THR A 25 -12.42 -14.67 20.03
C THR A 25 -12.03 -13.21 20.06
N SER A 26 -11.46 -12.71 18.96
CA SER A 26 -10.94 -11.38 18.85
C SER A 26 -11.10 -10.88 17.42
N LEU A 27 -11.51 -9.62 17.32
CA LEU A 27 -11.62 -8.86 16.08
C LEU A 27 -11.00 -7.49 16.34
N VAL A 28 -9.79 -7.27 15.83
CA VAL A 28 -9.02 -6.06 16.08
C VAL A 28 -8.76 -5.36 14.75
N GLU A 29 -9.22 -4.11 14.62
CA GLU A 29 -8.90 -3.31 13.44
C GLU A 29 -7.38 -3.06 13.36
N VAL A 30 -6.79 -3.39 12.22
CA VAL A 30 -5.39 -3.11 11.92
C VAL A 30 -5.29 -1.64 11.52
N GLY A 31 -4.76 -0.81 12.41
CA GLY A 31 -4.59 0.61 12.17
C GLY A 31 -3.69 0.88 10.97
N ASN A 32 -4.20 1.59 9.97
CA ASN A 32 -3.42 1.98 8.81
C ASN A 32 -2.92 3.43 8.94
N ILE A 33 -1.74 3.56 9.57
CA ILE A 33 -1.12 4.85 9.86
C ILE A 33 -0.18 5.35 8.75
N GLY A 34 0.24 4.48 7.82
CA GLY A 34 1.23 4.77 6.77
C GLY A 34 0.63 5.36 5.48
N PHE A 35 1.44 5.38 4.42
CA PHE A 35 0.99 5.81 3.07
C PHE A 35 -0.05 4.88 2.47
N SER A 36 -0.15 3.64 2.98
CA SER A 36 -1.04 2.61 2.48
C SER A 36 -2.50 2.77 2.87
N TYR A 37 -2.82 3.82 3.64
CA TYR A 37 -4.19 4.12 4.05
C TYR A 37 -5.09 4.34 2.86
N THR A 38 -6.24 3.65 2.90
CA THR A 38 -7.30 3.78 1.92
C THR A 38 -8.60 4.04 2.67
N ALA A 39 -9.22 5.19 2.41
CA ALA A 39 -10.39 5.67 3.13
C ALA A 39 -11.57 4.69 3.08
N SER A 40 -11.74 4.02 1.95
CA SER A 40 -12.80 3.05 1.70
C SER A 40 -12.51 1.66 2.25
N ARG A 41 -11.32 1.37 2.79
CA ARG A 41 -10.98 0.01 3.24
C ARG A 41 -10.69 -0.06 4.72
N ARG A 42 -11.01 -1.20 5.30
CA ARG A 42 -10.64 -1.57 6.67
C ARG A 42 -10.11 -2.99 6.67
N VAL A 43 -9.15 -3.25 7.54
CA VAL A 43 -8.52 -4.56 7.71
C VAL A 43 -8.66 -4.93 9.18
N TYR A 44 -9.11 -6.15 9.46
CA TYR A 44 -9.27 -6.66 10.81
C TYR A 44 -8.45 -7.94 10.98
N ASP A 45 -7.74 -8.06 12.09
CA ASP A 45 -7.11 -9.29 12.55
C ASP A 45 -8.13 -10.12 13.34
N ILE A 46 -8.25 -11.38 12.95
CA ILE A 46 -9.21 -12.35 13.49
C ILE A 46 -8.45 -13.50 14.16
N ALA A 47 -8.74 -13.70 15.44
CA ALA A 47 -8.28 -14.85 16.21
C ALA A 47 -9.45 -15.80 16.51
N LEU A 48 -9.27 -17.09 16.24
CA LEU A 48 -10.28 -18.12 16.47
C LEU A 48 -9.97 -18.94 17.74
N THR A 49 -11.00 -19.49 18.37
CA THR A 49 -10.86 -20.48 19.44
C THR A 49 -10.26 -21.76 18.88
N ASN A 50 -9.28 -22.34 19.59
CA ASN A 50 -8.70 -23.66 19.32
C ASN A 50 -8.09 -23.85 17.92
N ALA A 51 -7.97 -22.79 17.11
CA ALA A 51 -7.33 -22.82 15.81
C ALA A 51 -5.90 -22.31 15.91
N SER A 52 -4.99 -22.98 15.20
CA SER A 52 -3.66 -22.44 14.91
C SER A 52 -3.67 -21.44 13.74
N ALA A 53 -4.82 -21.26 13.08
CA ALA A 53 -4.99 -20.32 11.98
C ALA A 53 -5.37 -18.93 12.50
N ARG A 54 -4.86 -17.91 11.81
CA ARG A 54 -5.24 -16.50 12.00
C ARG A 54 -5.62 -15.93 10.65
N TYR A 55 -6.60 -15.04 10.66
CA TYR A 55 -7.12 -14.45 9.43
C TYR A 55 -7.00 -12.94 9.47
N LEU A 56 -6.87 -12.35 8.27
CA LEU A 56 -7.19 -10.95 8.05
C LEU A 56 -8.50 -10.88 7.28
N LEU A 57 -9.39 -10.01 7.71
CA LEU A 57 -10.61 -9.67 6.98
C LEU A 57 -10.49 -8.25 6.43
N VAL A 58 -10.50 -8.13 5.11
CA VAL A 58 -10.51 -6.84 4.42
C VAL A 58 -11.95 -6.55 4.00
N ILE A 59 -12.48 -5.39 4.38
CA ILE A 59 -13.81 -4.93 3.97
C ILE A 59 -13.74 -3.63 3.17
N SER A 60 -14.68 -3.45 2.25
CA SER A 60 -14.82 -2.27 1.40
C SER A 60 -16.30 -2.01 1.11
N PRO A 61 -16.78 -0.75 1.01
CA PRO A 61 -18.14 -0.43 0.58
C PRO A 61 -18.49 -1.17 -0.70
N LEU A 62 -19.75 -1.57 -0.83
CA LEU A 62 -20.27 -2.05 -2.11
C LEU A 62 -20.14 -0.97 -3.18
N HIS A 63 -19.78 -1.37 -4.39
CA HIS A 63 -19.80 -0.46 -5.52
C HIS A 63 -21.27 -0.14 -5.80
N SER A 64 -21.66 1.14 -5.75
CA SER A 64 -22.99 1.52 -6.17
C SER A 64 -23.07 1.37 -7.69
N ASP A 65 -23.96 0.50 -8.18
CA ASP A 65 -24.30 0.30 -9.60
C ASP A 65 -24.94 1.53 -10.27
N SER A 66 -24.76 2.73 -9.68
CA SER A 66 -25.19 3.97 -10.30
C SER A 66 -24.39 4.18 -11.57
N LYS A 67 -24.98 3.80 -12.71
CA LYS A 67 -24.53 4.01 -14.10
C LYS A 67 -24.15 5.46 -14.45
N HIS A 68 -24.20 6.38 -13.50
CA HIS A 68 -23.90 7.80 -13.66
C HIS A 68 -22.54 8.24 -13.10
N ASP A 69 -21.86 7.43 -12.27
CA ASP A 69 -20.49 7.73 -11.83
C ASP A 69 -19.50 7.00 -12.76
N SER A 70 -19.13 7.67 -13.84
CA SER A 70 -18.27 7.14 -14.91
C SER A 70 -16.77 7.22 -14.60
N SER A 71 -16.37 7.79 -13.45
CA SER A 71 -14.95 7.87 -13.09
C SER A 71 -14.47 6.54 -12.49
N PRO A 72 -13.53 5.84 -13.13
CA PRO A 72 -12.99 4.60 -12.59
C PRO A 72 -12.30 4.88 -11.25
N SER A 73 -12.64 4.10 -10.21
CA SER A 73 -11.99 4.22 -8.90
C SER A 73 -10.47 4.08 -9.01
N ILE A 74 -9.74 5.02 -8.39
CA ILE A 74 -8.26 4.98 -8.31
C ILE A 74 -7.74 3.82 -7.46
N THR A 75 -8.61 3.21 -6.66
CA THR A 75 -8.29 2.10 -5.78
C THR A 75 -8.62 0.78 -6.47
N ASN A 76 -7.73 -0.21 -6.39
CA ASN A 76 -7.99 -1.58 -6.83
C ASN A 76 -9.26 -2.13 -6.15
N THR A 77 -9.97 -3.07 -6.78
CA THR A 77 -11.11 -3.76 -6.16
C THR A 77 -10.62 -4.85 -5.18
N LEU A 78 -11.51 -5.42 -4.35
CA LEU A 78 -11.13 -6.56 -3.51
C LEU A 78 -10.82 -7.81 -4.35
N GLN A 79 -11.52 -7.98 -5.48
CA GLN A 79 -11.28 -9.04 -6.43
C GLN A 79 -9.89 -8.91 -7.09
N ALA A 80 -9.53 -7.71 -7.55
CA ALA A 80 -8.20 -7.42 -8.06
C ALA A 80 -7.12 -7.67 -6.99
N LEU A 81 -7.37 -7.27 -5.73
CA LEU A 81 -6.48 -7.54 -4.61
C LEU A 81 -6.30 -9.06 -4.37
N SER A 82 -7.38 -9.83 -4.39
CA SER A 82 -7.35 -11.29 -4.26
C SER A 82 -6.52 -11.94 -5.37
N ALA A 83 -6.74 -11.55 -6.64
CA ALA A 83 -5.95 -12.02 -7.77
C ALA A 83 -4.47 -11.65 -7.62
N LEU A 84 -4.18 -10.44 -7.16
CA LEU A 84 -2.81 -9.95 -6.94
C LEU A 84 -2.08 -10.77 -5.88
N LEU A 85 -2.70 -10.97 -4.70
CA LEU A 85 -2.12 -11.73 -3.60
C LEU A 85 -1.87 -13.18 -4.00
N THR A 86 -2.78 -13.77 -4.79
CA THR A 86 -2.61 -15.11 -5.36
C THR A 86 -1.42 -15.16 -6.32
N LYS A 87 -1.27 -14.17 -7.20
CA LYS A 87 -0.13 -14.06 -8.13
C LYS A 87 1.19 -13.87 -7.38
N ILE A 88 1.24 -13.01 -6.35
CA ILE A 88 2.43 -12.82 -5.52
C ILE A 88 2.84 -14.12 -4.84
N ALA A 89 1.88 -14.82 -4.21
CA ALA A 89 2.14 -16.05 -3.48
C ALA A 89 2.55 -17.22 -4.39
N SER A 90 2.14 -17.23 -5.67
CA SER A 90 2.50 -18.28 -6.63
C SER A 90 3.81 -18.00 -7.38
N CYS A 91 4.16 -16.73 -7.59
CA CYS A 91 5.36 -16.34 -8.33
C CYS A 91 6.58 -16.05 -7.44
N THR A 92 6.39 -15.86 -6.13
CA THR A 92 7.47 -15.39 -5.24
C THR A 92 7.43 -16.06 -3.86
N ASN A 93 8.50 -15.85 -3.10
CA ASN A 93 8.56 -16.21 -1.67
C ASN A 93 8.21 -15.02 -0.75
N VAL A 94 7.57 -13.97 -1.27
CA VAL A 94 7.16 -12.82 -0.45
C VAL A 94 6.02 -13.28 0.47
N PRO A 95 6.16 -13.11 1.80
CA PRO A 95 5.17 -13.60 2.74
C PRO A 95 3.96 -12.67 2.73
N VAL A 96 2.96 -12.99 1.92
CA VAL A 96 1.68 -12.29 1.87
C VAL A 96 0.54 -13.20 2.36
N PRO A 97 -0.49 -12.65 3.03
CA PRO A 97 -1.71 -13.38 3.34
C PRO A 97 -2.36 -13.97 2.09
N LYS A 98 -2.81 -15.22 2.19
CA LYS A 98 -3.39 -15.97 1.07
C LYS A 98 -4.91 -15.79 1.04
N PRO A 99 -5.50 -15.39 -0.10
CA PRO A 99 -6.96 -15.38 -0.24
C PRO A 99 -7.56 -16.77 -0.01
N VAL A 100 -8.62 -16.83 0.81
CA VAL A 100 -9.34 -18.08 1.07
C VAL A 100 -10.82 -18.02 0.72
N ALA A 101 -11.45 -16.87 0.92
CA ALA A 101 -12.84 -16.61 0.56
C ALA A 101 -13.04 -15.12 0.28
N GLN A 102 -14.02 -14.79 -0.56
CA GLN A 102 -14.39 -13.40 -0.83
C GLN A 102 -15.85 -13.30 -1.25
N ASP A 103 -16.45 -12.14 -1.02
CA ASP A 103 -17.78 -11.80 -1.50
C ASP A 103 -17.85 -10.32 -1.87
N SER A 104 -18.17 -10.04 -3.14
CA SER A 104 -18.37 -8.69 -3.67
C SER A 104 -19.84 -8.27 -3.72
N SER A 105 -20.77 -9.18 -3.44
CA SER A 105 -22.23 -8.97 -3.53
C SER A 105 -22.87 -8.44 -2.23
N GLY A 106 -22.13 -8.44 -1.13
CA GLY A 106 -22.66 -8.09 0.19
C GLY A 106 -23.64 -9.14 0.72
N GLY A 107 -23.36 -10.42 0.49
CA GLY A 107 -24.15 -11.54 1.01
C GLY A 107 -25.57 -11.54 0.48
N ASN A 108 -25.77 -11.22 -0.80
CA ASN A 108 -27.10 -11.02 -1.40
C ASN A 108 -27.94 -9.93 -0.69
N GLY A 109 -27.29 -8.83 -0.28
CA GLY A 109 -27.94 -7.70 0.41
C GLY A 109 -28.00 -7.85 1.94
N ARG A 110 -27.31 -8.84 2.50
CA ARG A 110 -27.13 -9.00 3.95
C ARG A 110 -26.23 -7.92 4.55
N TRP A 111 -25.18 -7.55 3.82
CA TRP A 111 -24.18 -6.57 4.23
C TRP A 111 -24.16 -5.40 3.24
N ASP A 112 -23.78 -4.22 3.73
CA ASP A 112 -23.56 -3.02 2.92
C ASP A 112 -22.09 -2.90 2.46
N PHE A 113 -21.30 -3.96 2.63
CA PHE A 113 -19.90 -4.05 2.26
C PHE A 113 -19.58 -5.36 1.52
N SER A 114 -18.55 -5.27 0.69
CA SER A 114 -17.80 -6.41 0.15
C SER A 114 -16.68 -6.81 1.12
N TRP A 115 -16.29 -8.08 1.10
CA TRP A 115 -15.23 -8.58 1.96
C TRP A 115 -14.30 -9.58 1.27
N LEU A 116 -13.09 -9.70 1.81
CA LEU A 116 -12.05 -10.64 1.40
C LEU A 116 -11.38 -11.21 2.66
N LEU A 117 -11.52 -12.52 2.84
CA LEU A 117 -10.91 -13.27 3.95
C LEU A 117 -9.56 -13.84 3.50
N LEU A 118 -8.53 -13.59 4.31
CA LEU A 118 -7.15 -13.93 4.01
C LEU A 118 -6.54 -14.77 5.14
N LEU A 119 -5.88 -15.86 4.81
CA LEU A 119 -5.12 -16.68 5.75
C LEU A 119 -3.72 -16.10 5.95
N ILE A 120 -3.33 -15.83 7.19
CA ILE A 120 -1.99 -15.33 7.52
C ILE A 120 -0.96 -16.46 7.34
N PRO A 121 0.20 -16.21 6.70
CA PRO A 121 1.25 -17.22 6.55
C PRO A 121 1.76 -17.68 7.92
N ARG A 122 1.89 -19.00 8.09
CA ARG A 122 2.59 -19.55 9.25
C ARG A 122 4.08 -19.52 8.98
N SER A 123 4.86 -19.03 9.94
CA SER A 123 6.29 -19.29 9.93
C SER A 123 6.48 -20.80 10.16
N SER A 124 6.98 -21.52 9.15
CA SER A 124 7.10 -22.99 9.23
C SER A 124 8.12 -23.46 10.25
N GLU A 125 8.89 -22.55 10.84
CA GLU A 125 10.02 -22.85 11.72
C GLU A 125 9.71 -22.65 13.21
N VAL A 126 8.55 -22.05 13.56
CA VAL A 126 8.24 -21.76 14.97
C VAL A 126 7.21 -22.74 15.52
N PRO A 127 7.54 -23.55 16.54
CA PRO A 127 6.58 -24.39 17.24
C PRO A 127 5.44 -23.54 17.83
N ALA A 128 4.20 -24.04 17.75
CA ALA A 128 3.01 -23.33 18.24
C ALA A 128 3.05 -22.95 19.73
N SER A 129 3.99 -23.50 20.51
CA SER A 129 4.19 -23.21 21.92
C SER A 129 4.97 -21.93 22.20
N MET A 130 5.64 -21.32 21.21
CA MET A 130 6.36 -20.06 21.39
C MET A 130 5.48 -18.87 21.01
N SER A 131 5.14 -18.04 21.98
CA SER A 131 4.40 -16.79 21.75
C SER A 131 5.29 -15.77 21.05
N THR A 132 5.31 -15.77 19.72
CA THR A 132 5.94 -14.68 18.95
C THR A 132 5.02 -13.47 18.95
N SER A 133 5.46 -12.37 19.55
CA SER A 133 4.80 -11.08 19.34
C SER A 133 5.05 -10.64 17.90
N THR A 134 3.98 -10.50 17.12
CA THR A 134 4.03 -9.92 15.78
C THR A 134 3.60 -8.47 15.86
N LEU A 135 4.49 -7.55 15.51
CA LEU A 135 4.25 -6.10 15.55
C LEU A 135 4.73 -5.46 14.25
N SER A 136 4.22 -4.26 13.93
CA SER A 136 4.69 -3.54 12.74
C SER A 136 6.16 -3.13 12.90
N LEU A 137 6.88 -3.07 11.78
CA LEU A 137 8.26 -2.57 11.75
C LEU A 137 8.32 -1.13 12.26
N ALA A 138 7.34 -0.30 11.92
CA ALA A 138 7.23 1.08 12.42
C ALA A 138 7.22 1.14 13.96
N SER A 139 6.47 0.25 14.61
CA SER A 139 6.39 0.17 16.07
C SER A 139 7.65 -0.42 16.71
N LEU A 140 8.29 -1.39 16.04
CA LEU A 140 9.46 -2.08 16.56
C LEU A 140 10.79 -1.35 16.32
N ARG A 141 10.86 -0.49 15.30
CA ARG A 141 12.14 0.15 14.91
C ARG A 141 12.90 0.81 16.07
N PRO A 142 12.27 1.49 17.04
CA PRO A 142 12.99 2.08 18.18
C PRO A 142 13.59 1.05 19.15
N THR A 143 13.12 -0.20 19.13
CA THR A 143 13.53 -1.27 20.04
C THR A 143 14.44 -2.31 19.38
N LEU A 144 14.46 -2.39 18.05
CA LEU A 144 15.35 -3.28 17.31
C LEU A 144 16.81 -2.80 17.42
N SER A 145 17.71 -3.76 17.67
CA SER A 145 19.15 -3.55 17.49
C SER A 145 19.47 -3.24 16.03
N ARG A 146 20.61 -2.58 15.78
CA ARG A 146 21.07 -2.26 14.41
C ARG A 146 21.17 -3.51 13.54
N ARG A 147 21.62 -4.63 14.10
CA ARG A 147 21.74 -5.91 13.40
C ARG A 147 20.38 -6.49 13.01
N GLN A 148 19.42 -6.50 13.95
CA GLN A 148 18.05 -6.96 13.67
C GLN A 148 17.38 -6.08 12.60
N LEU A 149 17.49 -4.75 12.74
CA LEU A 149 16.93 -3.81 11.77
C LEU A 149 17.55 -4.02 10.39
N ALA A 150 18.88 -4.11 10.29
CA ALA A 150 19.57 -4.37 9.02
C ALA A 150 19.13 -5.70 8.38
N ARG A 151 18.92 -6.77 9.17
CA ARG A 151 18.41 -8.06 8.66
C ARG A 151 16.99 -7.91 8.09
N VAL A 152 16.09 -7.26 8.82
CA VAL A 152 14.71 -7.01 8.37
C VAL A 152 14.70 -6.16 7.10
N GLU A 153 15.48 -5.08 7.07
CA GLU A 153 15.58 -4.17 5.92
C GLU A 153 16.20 -4.83 4.69
N LEU A 154 17.25 -5.66 4.87
CA LEU A 154 17.84 -6.47 3.79
C LEU A 154 16.81 -7.44 3.21
N ARG A 155 16.04 -8.11 4.08
CA ARG A 155 14.99 -9.03 3.65
C ARG A 155 13.87 -8.30 2.91
N LEU A 156 13.48 -7.12 3.39
CA LEU A 156 12.51 -6.26 2.72
C LEU A 156 12.99 -5.84 1.33
N GLY A 157 14.26 -5.43 1.18
CA GLY A 157 14.86 -5.13 -0.12
C GLY A 157 14.77 -6.32 -1.09
N THR A 158 15.03 -7.53 -0.60
CA THR A 158 14.89 -8.77 -1.38
C THR A 158 13.44 -9.01 -1.81
N TYR A 159 12.46 -8.75 -0.93
CA TYR A 159 11.04 -8.88 -1.26
C TYR A 159 10.55 -7.84 -2.27
N LEU A 160 10.99 -6.58 -2.14
CA LEU A 160 10.68 -5.54 -3.13
C LEU A 160 11.21 -5.93 -4.52
N ARG A 161 12.43 -6.47 -4.59
CA ARG A 161 12.97 -7.00 -5.85
C ARG A 161 12.12 -8.14 -6.41
N ALA A 162 11.69 -9.07 -5.54
CA ALA A 162 10.85 -10.19 -5.96
C ALA A 162 9.48 -9.73 -6.47
N LEU A 163 8.85 -8.74 -5.83
CA LEU A 163 7.61 -8.11 -6.30
C LEU A 163 7.82 -7.47 -7.67
N HIS A 164 8.85 -6.64 -7.84
CA HIS A 164 9.14 -5.98 -9.12
C HIS A 164 9.53 -6.96 -10.24
N GLY A 165 10.00 -8.17 -9.87
CA GLY A 165 10.26 -9.26 -10.81
C GLY A 165 9.00 -9.95 -11.32
N ILE A 166 7.83 -9.74 -10.69
CA ILE A 166 6.55 -10.11 -11.26
C ILE A 166 6.22 -9.06 -12.33
N THR A 167 6.21 -9.48 -13.59
CA THR A 167 5.94 -8.58 -14.71
C THR A 167 4.54 -8.78 -15.29
N ASN A 168 4.17 -7.88 -16.19
CA ASN A 168 2.93 -7.92 -16.94
C ASN A 168 3.16 -7.46 -18.39
N GLU A 169 2.17 -7.65 -19.27
CA GLU A 169 2.25 -7.17 -20.66
C GLU A 169 1.85 -5.70 -20.81
N TRP A 170 1.15 -5.15 -19.80
CA TRP A 170 0.64 -3.79 -19.83
C TRP A 170 0.90 -3.04 -18.52
N PHE A 171 1.01 -1.73 -18.63
CA PHE A 171 1.12 -0.76 -17.54
C PHE A 171 -0.27 -0.40 -16.97
N GLY A 172 -0.28 0.07 -15.73
CA GLY A 172 -1.46 0.64 -15.08
C GLY A 172 -1.97 -0.20 -13.92
N ARG A 173 -3.27 -0.13 -13.63
CA ARG A 173 -3.85 -0.85 -12.49
C ARG A 173 -3.95 -2.36 -12.78
N PRO A 174 -3.84 -3.21 -11.75
CA PRO A 174 -4.34 -4.58 -11.82
C PRO A 174 -5.86 -4.55 -12.04
N VAL A 175 -6.28 -4.55 -13.30
CA VAL A 175 -7.70 -4.66 -13.69
C VAL A 175 -7.95 -6.08 -14.16
N GLU A 176 -9.18 -6.56 -14.00
CA GLU A 176 -9.63 -7.78 -14.68
C GLU A 176 -9.58 -7.56 -16.19
N GLU A 177 -9.08 -8.57 -16.90
CA GLU A 177 -8.59 -8.55 -18.29
C GLU A 177 -9.62 -8.13 -19.35
N GLU A 178 -10.84 -7.72 -18.99
CA GLU A 178 -11.98 -7.66 -19.92
C GLU A 178 -12.28 -6.28 -20.55
N ALA A 179 -11.59 -5.19 -20.19
CA ALA A 179 -11.98 -3.86 -20.69
C ALA A 179 -11.06 -3.32 -21.81
N GLU A 180 -11.51 -3.60 -23.03
CA GLU A 180 -11.32 -2.88 -24.30
C GLU A 180 -9.94 -3.00 -24.97
N GLU A 181 -9.92 -3.75 -26.09
CA GLU A 181 -8.79 -3.94 -27.03
C GLU A 181 -8.21 -2.63 -27.59
N GLU A 182 -8.83 -1.47 -27.34
CA GLU A 182 -8.46 -0.18 -27.94
C GLU A 182 -7.71 0.80 -27.00
N ASN A 183 -7.46 0.46 -25.73
CA ASN A 183 -6.71 1.37 -24.85
C ASN A 183 -5.18 1.24 -25.01
N TRP A 184 -4.65 1.81 -26.08
CA TRP A 184 -3.22 1.82 -26.42
C TRP A 184 -2.32 2.46 -25.35
N SER A 185 -2.86 3.31 -24.47
CA SER A 185 -2.06 3.98 -23.43
C SER A 185 -1.38 3.00 -22.48
N LYS A 186 -1.93 1.78 -22.33
CA LYS A 186 -1.42 0.74 -21.43
C LYS A 186 -0.08 0.13 -21.90
N TYR A 187 0.39 0.40 -23.11
CA TYR A 187 1.68 -0.11 -23.62
C TYR A 187 2.82 0.93 -23.55
N SER A 188 2.53 2.12 -23.04
CA SER A 188 3.50 3.19 -22.84
C SER A 188 3.43 3.65 -21.40
N TRP A 189 4.54 3.49 -20.67
CA TRP A 189 4.58 3.93 -19.28
C TRP A 189 4.35 5.43 -19.15
N GLN A 190 4.86 6.22 -20.10
CA GLN A 190 4.62 7.66 -20.14
C GLN A 190 3.13 7.99 -20.21
N ASP A 191 2.41 7.39 -21.16
CA ASP A 191 0.98 7.67 -21.35
C ASP A 191 0.16 7.17 -20.17
N THR A 192 0.48 5.98 -19.65
CA THR A 192 -0.17 5.44 -18.45
C THR A 192 0.05 6.32 -17.23
N PHE A 193 1.29 6.73 -16.95
CA PHE A 193 1.60 7.58 -15.80
C PHE A 193 0.92 8.95 -15.90
N VAL A 194 0.93 9.56 -17.08
CA VAL A 194 0.25 10.84 -17.33
C VAL A 194 -1.25 10.71 -17.06
N LEU A 195 -1.89 9.65 -17.55
CA LEU A 195 -3.30 9.39 -17.29
C LEU A 195 -3.59 9.21 -15.79
N LEU A 196 -2.81 8.37 -15.10
CA LEU A 196 -2.95 8.15 -13.66
C LEU A 196 -2.79 9.44 -12.85
N LEU A 197 -1.87 10.31 -13.25
CA LEU A 197 -1.63 11.59 -12.59
C LEU A 197 -2.75 12.60 -12.86
N GLU A 198 -3.22 12.71 -14.10
CA GLU A 198 -4.33 13.62 -14.46
C GLU A 198 -5.65 13.17 -13.83
N GLU A 199 -5.94 11.87 -13.77
CA GLU A 199 -7.10 11.33 -13.03
C GLU A 199 -7.06 11.75 -11.57
N LEU A 200 -5.88 11.65 -10.93
CA LEU A 200 -5.69 12.01 -9.54
C LEU A 200 -5.83 13.52 -9.29
N ILE A 201 -5.29 14.35 -10.19
CA ILE A 201 -5.47 15.81 -10.15
C ILE A 201 -6.94 16.18 -10.36
N GLY A 202 -7.60 15.57 -11.35
CA GLY A 202 -9.01 15.75 -11.66
C GLY A 202 -9.88 15.42 -10.46
N GLU A 203 -9.69 14.24 -9.87
CA GLU A 203 -10.44 13.81 -8.69
C GLU A 203 -10.26 14.77 -7.51
N LEU A 204 -9.04 15.27 -7.26
CA LEU A 204 -8.79 16.25 -6.19
C LEU A 204 -9.45 17.61 -6.47
N CYS A 205 -9.36 18.10 -7.71
CA CYS A 205 -9.82 19.44 -8.07
C CYS A 205 -11.32 19.53 -8.34
N GLU A 206 -11.95 18.44 -8.76
CA GLU A 206 -13.38 18.37 -9.01
C GLU A 206 -14.15 18.27 -7.68
N SER A 207 -15.29 18.95 -7.61
CA SER A 207 -16.18 18.85 -6.46
C SER A 207 -16.91 17.52 -6.54
N PRO A 208 -16.97 16.71 -5.47
CA PRO A 208 -17.88 15.59 -5.46
C PRO A 208 -19.28 16.17 -5.62
N SER A 209 -20.13 15.54 -6.41
CA SER A 209 -21.51 15.94 -6.70
C SER A 209 -22.44 16.07 -5.46
N GLY A 210 -21.89 15.98 -4.25
CA GLY A 210 -22.60 15.95 -2.96
C GLY A 210 -22.27 17.08 -1.97
N GLY A 211 -21.77 18.24 -2.43
CA GLY A 211 -21.65 19.44 -1.58
C GLY A 211 -20.46 19.47 -0.62
N SER A 212 -19.46 18.58 -0.81
CA SER A 212 -18.18 18.70 -0.11
C SER A 212 -17.38 19.87 -0.68
N THR A 213 -16.73 20.65 0.18
CA THR A 213 -15.87 21.77 -0.22
C THR A 213 -14.82 21.28 -1.23
N ARG A 214 -14.75 21.96 -2.38
CA ARG A 214 -13.72 21.76 -3.41
C ARG A 214 -12.33 21.87 -2.76
N PHE A 215 -11.44 20.91 -3.05
CA PHE A 215 -10.04 21.01 -2.62
C PHE A 215 -9.28 21.80 -3.69
N ASP A 216 -9.10 23.09 -3.47
CA ASP A 216 -8.37 23.94 -4.40
C ASP A 216 -6.87 23.91 -4.08
N LEU A 217 -6.09 23.24 -4.94
CA LEU A 217 -4.63 23.14 -4.81
C LEU A 217 -3.94 24.52 -4.74
N ARG A 218 -4.52 25.53 -5.39
CA ARG A 218 -3.98 26.89 -5.40
C ARG A 218 -4.23 27.57 -4.07
N GLU A 219 -5.42 27.48 -3.51
CA GLU A 219 -5.75 28.10 -2.23
C GLU A 219 -5.08 27.37 -1.05
N GLU A 220 -5.10 26.03 -1.07
CA GLU A 220 -4.61 25.20 0.02
C GLU A 220 -3.08 25.11 0.07
N LEU A 221 -2.43 25.06 -1.10
CA LEU A 221 -1.00 24.75 -1.23
C LEU A 221 -0.21 25.73 -2.11
N GLY A 222 -0.86 26.73 -2.72
CA GLY A 222 -0.20 27.67 -3.62
C GLY A 222 0.24 27.05 -4.95
N ILE A 223 -0.38 25.94 -5.36
CA ILE A 223 -0.02 25.21 -6.58
C ILE A 223 -0.99 25.55 -7.70
N ASP A 224 -0.47 26.12 -8.79
CA ASP A 224 -1.23 26.33 -10.02
C ASP A 224 -1.23 25.05 -10.87
N VAL A 225 -2.41 24.46 -11.08
CA VAL A 225 -2.59 23.21 -11.84
C VAL A 225 -2.15 23.37 -13.29
N GLU A 226 -2.39 24.53 -13.91
CA GLU A 226 -1.98 24.78 -15.29
C GLU A 226 -0.46 24.89 -15.40
N GLU A 227 0.18 25.42 -14.36
CA GLU A 227 1.64 25.43 -14.27
C GLU A 227 2.21 24.01 -14.09
N LEU A 228 1.59 23.19 -13.25
CA LEU A 228 1.96 21.79 -13.09
C LEU A 228 1.84 21.00 -14.41
N ARG A 229 0.73 21.17 -15.14
CA ARG A 229 0.51 20.58 -16.47
C ARG A 229 1.52 21.02 -17.51
N ARG A 230 1.94 22.30 -17.47
CA ARG A 230 3.03 22.80 -18.31
C ARG A 230 4.35 22.11 -18.01
N TYR A 231 4.66 21.85 -16.73
CA TYR A 231 5.84 21.06 -16.36
C TYR A 231 5.73 19.61 -16.82
N LEU A 232 4.53 19.02 -16.73
CA LEU A 232 4.29 17.65 -17.21
C LEU A 232 4.49 17.55 -18.73
N SER A 233 3.99 18.54 -19.48
CA SER A 233 4.19 18.64 -20.93
C SER A 233 5.68 18.69 -21.32
N ARG A 234 6.50 19.39 -20.53
CA ARG A 234 7.97 19.38 -20.72
C ARG A 234 8.56 18.00 -20.43
N ALA A 235 8.12 17.33 -19.37
CA ALA A 235 8.57 15.97 -19.03
C ALA A 235 8.26 14.99 -20.17
N ILE A 236 7.05 15.05 -20.73
CA ILE A 236 6.62 14.26 -21.89
C ILE A 236 7.49 14.55 -23.11
N GLY A 237 7.66 15.84 -23.46
CA GLY A 237 8.50 16.23 -24.61
C GLY A 237 9.98 15.86 -24.47
N SER A 238 10.45 15.61 -23.24
CA SER A 238 11.80 15.16 -22.91
C SER A 238 11.96 13.63 -22.84
N TYR A 239 10.88 12.88 -23.06
CA TYR A 239 10.84 11.41 -22.94
C TYR A 239 11.26 10.94 -21.55
N LEU A 240 10.89 11.69 -20.50
CA LEU A 240 11.35 11.44 -19.13
C LEU A 240 10.93 10.07 -18.61
N PHE A 241 9.81 9.54 -19.12
CA PHE A 241 9.19 8.30 -18.65
C PHE A 241 9.34 7.12 -19.63
N ASP A 242 9.94 7.32 -20.80
CA ASP A 242 10.02 6.32 -21.88
C ASP A 242 11.08 5.22 -21.67
N ASP A 243 11.88 5.32 -20.61
CA ASP A 243 12.94 4.35 -20.29
C ASP A 243 12.48 3.13 -19.51
N VAL A 244 11.16 2.93 -19.41
CA VAL A 244 10.54 1.81 -18.69
C VAL A 244 9.96 0.87 -19.72
N GLU A 245 10.71 -0.20 -20.01
CA GLU A 245 10.38 -1.17 -21.07
C GLU A 245 9.42 -2.26 -20.59
N SER A 246 9.42 -2.59 -19.30
CA SER A 246 8.62 -3.69 -18.75
C SER A 246 7.99 -3.28 -17.42
N PRO A 247 6.66 -3.45 -17.25
CA PRO A 247 5.99 -3.13 -16.00
C PRO A 247 6.36 -4.17 -14.94
N GLY A 248 6.87 -3.69 -13.80
CA GLY A 248 6.98 -4.50 -12.57
C GLY A 248 5.77 -4.27 -11.67
N LEU A 249 5.42 -5.26 -10.84
CA LEU A 249 4.39 -5.09 -9.81
C LEU A 249 4.89 -4.21 -8.68
N MET A 250 4.30 -3.03 -8.52
CA MET A 250 4.62 -2.08 -7.46
C MET A 250 3.56 -2.09 -6.37
N TRP A 251 3.99 -2.01 -5.11
CA TRP A 251 3.14 -1.72 -3.96
C TRP A 251 2.73 -0.25 -3.93
N VAL A 252 3.59 0.66 -4.38
CA VAL A 252 3.42 2.13 -4.44
C VAL A 252 3.33 2.79 -3.07
N THR A 253 2.40 2.36 -2.22
CA THR A 253 2.08 2.98 -0.92
C THR A 253 2.56 2.17 0.29
N GLY A 254 3.26 1.05 0.07
CA GLY A 254 3.79 0.22 1.15
C GLY A 254 4.74 0.99 2.06
N SER A 255 4.63 0.78 3.36
CA SER A 255 5.39 1.49 4.39
C SER A 255 5.79 0.58 5.55
N GLU A 256 6.57 1.09 6.51
CA GLU A 256 6.97 0.32 7.70
C GLU A 256 5.79 -0.12 8.58
N ALA A 257 4.66 0.58 8.49
CA ALA A 257 3.44 0.17 9.19
C ALA A 257 2.84 -1.12 8.58
N ASP A 258 3.20 -1.43 7.34
CA ASP A 258 2.67 -2.57 6.59
C ASP A 258 3.55 -3.82 6.67
N VAL A 259 4.72 -3.74 7.30
CA VAL A 259 5.66 -4.85 7.45
C VAL A 259 5.51 -5.42 8.85
N LEU A 260 4.98 -6.65 8.98
CA LEU A 260 4.84 -7.32 10.26
C LEU A 260 6.08 -8.14 10.55
N VAL A 261 6.68 -7.89 11.70
CA VAL A 261 7.92 -8.53 12.16
C VAL A 261 7.60 -9.40 13.36
N SER A 262 8.06 -10.65 13.32
CA SER A 262 8.05 -11.57 14.44
C SER A 262 9.39 -11.52 15.17
N LEU A 263 9.34 -11.48 16.49
CA LEU A 263 10.50 -11.69 17.35
C LEU A 263 10.48 -13.11 17.91
N SER A 264 11.53 -13.90 17.66
CA SER A 264 11.70 -15.23 18.23
C SER A 264 12.81 -15.23 19.28
N GLU A 265 12.51 -15.64 20.50
CA GLU A 265 13.53 -15.86 21.52
C GLU A 265 14.41 -17.05 21.11
N LYS A 266 15.73 -16.87 21.09
CA LYS A 266 16.65 -18.00 20.91
C LYS A 266 16.66 -18.83 22.18
N GLU A 267 16.23 -20.09 22.10
CA GLU A 267 16.53 -21.05 23.17
C GLU A 267 18.05 -21.24 23.26
N GLY A 268 18.58 -21.12 24.47
CA GLY A 268 19.99 -20.90 24.76
C GLY A 268 20.95 -21.89 24.12
N THR A 269 21.93 -21.35 23.40
CA THR A 269 23.27 -21.92 23.35
C THR A 269 24.20 -20.91 24.03
N GLU A 270 24.88 -21.38 25.07
CA GLU A 270 25.60 -20.62 26.13
C GLU A 270 26.84 -19.85 25.66
N ILE A 271 26.81 -19.23 24.47
CA ILE A 271 27.89 -18.35 24.03
C ILE A 271 27.44 -16.90 24.31
N GLU A 272 28.02 -16.34 25.37
CA GLU A 272 27.59 -15.15 26.12
C GLU A 272 27.52 -13.81 25.35
N ASP A 273 27.76 -13.74 24.05
CA ASP A 273 27.98 -12.42 23.38
C ASP A 273 26.84 -11.90 22.48
N GLU A 274 25.78 -12.67 22.17
CA GLU A 274 24.62 -12.13 21.42
C GLU A 274 23.28 -12.76 21.87
N ILE A 275 22.90 -12.55 23.14
CA ILE A 275 21.56 -12.90 23.65
C ILE A 275 20.55 -11.86 23.15
N GLY A 276 20.12 -11.98 21.90
CA GLY A 276 19.04 -11.17 21.33
C GLY A 276 18.06 -12.06 20.58
N ALA A 277 16.76 -11.81 20.75
CA ALA A 277 15.72 -12.43 19.93
C ALA A 277 16.02 -12.22 18.44
N GLU A 278 15.76 -13.21 17.57
CA GLU A 278 15.85 -12.96 16.13
C GLU A 278 14.63 -12.18 15.67
N ALA A 279 14.83 -11.21 14.78
CA ALA A 279 13.76 -10.47 14.13
C ALA A 279 13.70 -10.89 12.66
N ASP A 280 12.52 -11.29 12.21
CA ASP A 280 12.25 -11.61 10.80
C ASP A 280 10.88 -11.10 10.36
N ILE A 281 10.72 -10.87 9.06
CA ILE A 281 9.44 -10.45 8.48
C ILE A 281 8.50 -11.65 8.50
N ALA A 282 7.46 -11.56 9.33
CA ALA A 282 6.40 -12.55 9.39
C ALA A 282 5.54 -12.49 8.13
N TYR A 283 5.07 -11.30 7.75
CA TYR A 283 4.32 -11.07 6.51
C TYR A 283 4.18 -9.58 6.19
N LEU A 284 3.78 -9.27 4.97
CA LEU A 284 3.38 -7.93 4.52
C LEU A 284 1.85 -7.82 4.58
N LEU A 285 1.32 -6.71 5.11
CA LEU A 285 -0.12 -6.45 5.08
C LEU A 285 -0.65 -6.39 3.64
N PRO A 286 -1.92 -6.79 3.41
CA PRO A 286 -2.54 -6.81 2.09
C PRO A 286 -2.94 -5.39 1.63
N THR A 287 -2.11 -4.38 1.86
CA THR A 287 -2.41 -2.96 1.59
C THR A 287 -2.04 -2.55 0.15
N PHE A 288 -2.22 -3.46 -0.81
CA PHE A 288 -1.99 -3.25 -2.25
C PHE A 288 -3.15 -2.52 -2.95
N SER A 289 -3.83 -1.63 -2.22
CA SER A 289 -4.98 -0.86 -2.70
C SER A 289 -4.66 0.06 -3.87
N HIS A 290 -3.41 0.51 -3.96
CA HIS A 290 -2.90 1.38 -5.02
C HIS A 290 -1.72 0.74 -5.76
N ALA A 291 -1.63 -0.59 -5.71
CA ALA A 291 -0.62 -1.32 -6.47
C ALA A 291 -0.81 -1.13 -7.97
N LEU A 292 0.29 -1.10 -8.71
CA LEU A 292 0.34 -0.79 -10.14
C LEU A 292 1.35 -1.68 -10.87
N TRP A 293 1.11 -1.91 -12.15
CA TRP A 293 2.07 -2.38 -13.13
C TRP A 293 2.81 -1.14 -13.69
N GLY A 294 4.06 -0.92 -13.32
CA GLY A 294 4.75 0.33 -13.64
C GLY A 294 6.24 0.33 -13.38
N ASP A 295 6.81 1.53 -13.28
CA ASP A 295 8.22 1.76 -12.98
C ASP A 295 8.52 1.56 -11.49
N PRO A 296 9.25 0.52 -11.08
CA PRO A 296 9.64 0.26 -9.68
C PRO A 296 10.16 1.48 -8.92
N LEU A 297 10.73 2.44 -9.65
CA LEU A 297 11.13 3.71 -9.11
C LEU A 297 9.95 4.53 -8.56
N MET A 298 8.67 4.11 -8.61
CA MET A 298 7.55 4.78 -7.93
C MET A 298 7.36 4.42 -6.47
N GLU A 299 8.00 3.35 -5.97
CA GLU A 299 7.79 2.89 -4.60
C GLU A 299 8.00 4.00 -3.55
N SER A 300 7.13 4.03 -2.54
CA SER A 300 7.27 4.98 -1.44
C SER A 300 8.54 4.74 -0.63
N TRP A 301 9.03 3.49 -0.59
CA TRP A 301 10.32 3.12 0.02
C TRP A 301 11.52 3.85 -0.59
N PHE A 302 11.37 4.41 -1.79
CA PHE A 302 12.42 5.15 -2.48
C PHE A 302 12.26 6.68 -2.35
N VAL A 303 11.25 7.15 -1.61
CA VAL A 303 11.00 8.58 -1.34
C VAL A 303 12.01 9.10 -0.32
N PRO A 304 12.53 10.34 -0.47
CA PRO A 304 13.44 10.95 0.50
C PRO A 304 13.00 10.69 1.95
N PRO A 305 13.89 10.21 2.83
CA PRO A 305 15.35 10.15 2.69
C PRO A 305 15.92 9.07 1.76
N GLY A 306 15.07 8.22 1.18
CA GLY A 306 15.45 7.11 0.31
C GLY A 306 15.54 5.80 1.09
N PRO A 307 15.81 4.69 0.38
CA PRO A 307 15.96 3.39 1.02
C PRO A 307 17.21 3.38 1.90
N SER A 308 17.18 2.60 2.99
CA SER A 308 18.37 2.35 3.79
C SER A 308 19.44 1.59 2.98
N GLU A 309 20.67 1.57 3.48
CA GLU A 309 21.75 0.79 2.86
C GLU A 309 21.41 -0.71 2.80
N ALA A 310 20.82 -1.25 3.86
CA ALA A 310 20.38 -2.65 3.90
C ALA A 310 19.27 -2.95 2.88
N ILE A 311 18.27 -2.06 2.73
CA ILE A 311 17.24 -2.22 1.68
C ILE A 311 17.89 -2.21 0.30
N ASN A 312 18.81 -1.28 0.03
CA ASN A 312 19.53 -1.22 -1.24
C ASN A 312 20.33 -2.49 -1.51
N GLU A 313 21.08 -2.97 -0.52
CA GLU A 313 21.87 -4.20 -0.62
C GLU A 313 20.98 -5.41 -0.93
N GLY A 314 19.87 -5.57 -0.21
CA GLY A 314 18.90 -6.64 -0.45
C GLY A 314 18.24 -6.55 -1.83
N TYR A 315 17.93 -5.34 -2.28
CA TYR A 315 17.30 -5.10 -3.58
C TYR A 315 18.25 -5.41 -4.75
N PHE A 316 19.50 -4.96 -4.66
CA PHE A 316 20.49 -5.08 -5.73
C PHE A 316 21.40 -6.30 -5.63
N TRP A 317 21.33 -7.08 -4.54
CA TRP A 317 22.31 -8.12 -4.20
C TRP A 317 23.73 -7.57 -4.11
N GLY A 318 23.87 -6.39 -3.48
CA GLY A 318 25.15 -5.74 -3.22
C GLY A 318 25.69 -4.82 -4.33
N GLU A 319 25.16 -4.85 -5.56
CA GLU A 319 25.64 -4.02 -6.66
C GLU A 319 24.52 -3.32 -7.43
N GLY A 320 24.43 -1.99 -7.34
CA GLY A 320 23.51 -1.19 -8.15
C GLY A 320 22.96 0.04 -7.44
N SER A 321 22.19 0.83 -8.18
CA SER A 321 21.42 1.95 -7.63
C SER A 321 20.17 2.18 -8.48
N LEU A 322 19.08 2.60 -7.83
CA LEU A 322 17.84 2.96 -8.52
C LEU A 322 17.98 4.25 -9.33
N ILE A 323 18.91 5.12 -8.92
CA ILE A 323 19.18 6.40 -9.58
C ILE A 323 20.60 6.33 -10.12
N VAL A 324 20.73 5.84 -11.34
CA VAL A 324 21.97 5.79 -12.11
C VAL A 324 22.16 7.09 -12.89
N PHE A 325 21.07 7.66 -13.41
CA PHE A 325 21.11 8.83 -14.29
C PHE A 325 20.52 10.08 -13.64
N PRO A 326 21.06 11.28 -13.92
CA PRO A 326 20.50 12.52 -13.39
C PRO A 326 19.01 12.74 -13.73
N ARG A 327 18.55 12.28 -14.91
CA ARG A 327 17.14 12.34 -15.31
C ARG A 327 16.20 11.59 -14.36
N GLN A 328 16.66 10.48 -13.76
CA GLN A 328 15.87 9.71 -12.80
C GLN A 328 15.60 10.51 -11.52
N LYS A 329 16.42 11.52 -11.20
CA LYS A 329 16.14 12.45 -10.10
C LYS A 329 14.91 13.32 -10.40
N THR A 330 14.81 13.87 -11.62
CA THR A 330 13.60 14.61 -12.05
C THR A 330 12.37 13.71 -12.06
N LYS A 331 12.51 12.49 -12.60
CA LYS A 331 11.44 11.48 -12.57
C LYS A 331 10.97 11.16 -11.15
N ARG A 332 11.89 11.02 -10.19
CA ARG A 332 11.56 10.84 -8.76
C ARG A 332 10.77 12.00 -8.16
N VAL A 333 10.99 13.24 -8.62
CA VAL A 333 10.16 14.38 -8.20
C VAL A 333 8.71 14.18 -8.62
N TRP A 334 8.47 13.71 -9.85
CA TRP A 334 7.12 13.36 -10.34
C TRP A 334 6.45 12.24 -9.54
N TYR A 335 7.18 11.18 -9.23
CA TYR A 335 6.63 10.09 -8.42
C TYR A 335 6.35 10.51 -6.98
N THR A 336 7.14 11.43 -6.43
CA THR A 336 6.86 12.04 -5.12
C THR A 336 5.61 12.92 -5.17
N ILE A 337 5.41 13.67 -6.26
CA ILE A 337 4.17 14.44 -6.50
C ILE A 337 2.96 13.51 -6.55
N TYR A 338 3.04 12.43 -7.33
CA TYR A 338 1.97 11.43 -7.44
C TYR A 338 1.58 10.86 -6.07
N LEU A 339 2.56 10.38 -5.28
CA LEU A 339 2.30 9.85 -3.94
C LEU A 339 1.70 10.91 -3.00
N ALA A 340 2.20 12.15 -3.03
CA ALA A 340 1.66 13.22 -2.19
C ALA A 340 0.21 13.57 -2.55
N LEU A 341 -0.12 13.64 -3.85
CA LEU A 341 -1.50 13.83 -4.30
C LEU A 341 -2.38 12.65 -3.87
N LEU A 342 -1.89 11.41 -3.95
CA LEU A 342 -2.62 10.22 -3.55
C LEU A 342 -2.98 10.25 -2.06
N VAL A 343 -2.03 10.65 -1.20
CA VAL A 343 -2.25 10.85 0.23
C VAL A 343 -3.32 11.91 0.50
N LEU A 344 -3.28 13.05 -0.22
CA LEU A 344 -4.29 14.11 -0.08
C LEU A 344 -5.67 13.67 -0.56
N MET A 345 -5.73 12.87 -1.61
CA MET A 345 -6.97 12.31 -2.16
C MET A 345 -7.60 11.34 -1.15
N GLU A 346 -6.83 10.43 -0.58
CA GLU A 346 -7.34 9.49 0.43
C GLU A 346 -7.76 10.20 1.73
N GLU A 347 -7.05 11.25 2.16
CA GLU A 347 -7.50 12.10 3.28
C GLU A 347 -8.85 12.76 2.97
N ARG A 348 -9.02 13.29 1.75
CA ARG A 348 -10.27 13.90 1.32
C ARG A 348 -11.42 12.90 1.31
N ARG A 349 -11.20 11.69 0.80
CA ARG A 349 -12.17 10.58 0.79
C ARG A 349 -12.55 10.12 2.20
N GLY A 350 -11.59 10.09 3.12
CA GLY A 350 -11.82 9.73 4.53
C GLY A 350 -12.70 10.73 5.29
N GLY A 351 -12.83 11.96 4.78
CA GLY A 351 -13.55 13.04 5.43
C GLY A 351 -12.92 13.44 6.77
N LYS A 352 -13.59 14.32 7.54
CA LYS A 352 -13.11 14.78 8.86
C LYS A 352 -13.10 13.68 9.94
N ILE A 353 -13.37 12.41 9.60
CA ILE A 353 -13.30 11.28 10.52
C ILE A 353 -11.87 11.15 11.09
N GLY A 354 -10.83 11.50 10.31
CA GLY A 354 -9.45 11.62 10.80
C GLY A 354 -9.19 12.73 11.84
N ARG A 355 -10.17 13.59 12.15
CA ARG A 355 -10.05 14.70 13.12
C ARG A 355 -10.73 14.44 14.47
N ARG A 356 -11.61 13.45 14.56
CA ARG A 356 -12.36 13.10 15.78
C ARG A 356 -12.35 11.59 15.92
N GLU A 357 -11.41 11.04 16.69
CA GLU A 357 -11.51 9.81 17.52
C GLU A 357 -10.13 9.19 17.79
N THR A 358 -9.30 9.89 18.55
CA THR A 358 -8.38 9.25 19.53
C THR A 358 -8.25 10.19 20.72
N THR A 359 -9.37 10.45 21.40
CA THR A 359 -9.35 10.95 22.79
C THR A 359 -9.16 9.81 23.81
N GLY A 360 -9.00 8.57 23.34
CA GLY A 360 -8.35 7.52 24.12
C GLY A 360 -6.87 7.87 24.28
N GLN A 361 -6.39 7.86 25.52
CA GLN A 361 -5.09 8.35 26.02
C GLN A 361 -3.80 7.71 25.43
N GLY A 362 -3.85 7.11 24.25
CA GLY A 362 -2.68 6.62 23.50
C GLY A 362 -2.59 7.36 22.16
N GLY A 363 -2.04 8.57 22.17
CA GLY A 363 -1.98 9.44 21.00
C GLY A 363 -0.99 8.93 19.96
N ASP A 364 -1.51 8.44 18.83
CA ASP A 364 -0.69 8.13 17.67
C ASP A 364 -0.72 9.32 16.68
N ASN A 365 0.27 10.20 16.78
CA ASN A 365 0.43 11.41 15.94
C ASN A 365 0.81 11.10 14.48
N THR A 366 0.93 9.83 14.11
CA THR A 366 1.50 9.35 12.84
C THR A 366 0.60 9.64 11.63
N GLY A 367 -0.73 9.57 11.75
CA GLY A 367 -1.65 9.89 10.65
C GLY A 367 -1.61 11.37 10.21
N ARG A 368 -1.44 12.30 11.16
CA ARG A 368 -1.20 13.72 10.84
C ARG A 368 0.15 13.91 10.14
N SER A 369 1.12 13.06 10.44
CA SER A 369 2.46 13.15 9.88
C SER A 369 2.49 12.96 8.37
N LYS A 370 1.71 12.03 7.79
CA LYS A 370 1.74 11.80 6.33
C LYS A 370 1.00 12.86 5.52
N VAL A 371 -0.15 13.34 6.01
CA VAL A 371 -0.90 14.42 5.33
C VAL A 371 -0.10 15.71 5.42
N GLN A 372 0.50 15.98 6.57
CA GLN A 372 1.43 17.10 6.74
C GLN A 372 2.63 16.95 5.79
N TRP A 373 3.25 15.77 5.72
CA TRP A 373 4.32 15.48 4.77
C TRP A 373 3.89 15.79 3.33
N ALA A 374 2.70 15.33 2.90
CA ALA A 374 2.19 15.57 1.55
C ALA A 374 1.99 17.06 1.27
N ARG A 375 1.40 17.81 2.21
CA ARG A 375 1.21 19.27 2.11
C ARG A 375 2.53 20.03 2.07
N GLU A 376 3.56 19.55 2.76
CA GLU A 376 4.88 20.19 2.80
C GLU A 376 5.75 19.84 1.57
N ILE A 377 5.69 18.60 1.10
CA ILE A 377 6.56 18.10 0.03
C ILE A 377 6.06 18.53 -1.34
N LEU A 378 4.74 18.60 -1.53
CA LEU A 378 4.16 18.86 -2.85
C LEU A 378 4.58 20.23 -3.41
N PRO A 379 4.50 21.36 -2.68
CA PRO A 379 4.99 22.65 -3.17
C PRO A 379 6.51 22.66 -3.42
N LYS A 380 7.29 21.94 -2.61
CA LYS A 380 8.76 21.82 -2.79
C LYS A 380 9.08 21.10 -4.10
N CYS A 381 8.37 20.02 -4.40
CA CYS A 381 8.52 19.28 -5.64
C CYS A 381 8.10 20.11 -6.86
N VAL A 382 6.95 20.78 -6.82
CA VAL A 382 6.50 21.67 -7.92
C VAL A 382 7.52 22.78 -8.18
N LYS A 383 8.07 23.39 -7.12
CA LYS A 383 9.15 24.37 -7.25
C LYS A 383 10.41 23.76 -7.88
N ALA A 384 10.78 22.53 -7.51
CA ALA A 384 11.93 21.84 -8.08
C ALA A 384 11.74 21.51 -9.57
N LEU A 385 10.51 21.25 -10.02
CA LEU A 385 10.19 21.03 -11.44
C LEU A 385 10.36 22.29 -12.30
N LYS A 386 10.23 23.49 -11.73
CA LYS A 386 10.44 24.73 -12.49
C LYS A 386 11.82 24.79 -13.14
N ASP A 387 12.83 24.52 -12.32
CA ASP A 387 14.26 24.66 -12.64
C ASP A 387 14.95 23.30 -12.86
N ALA A 388 14.19 22.22 -13.03
CA ALA A 388 14.77 20.89 -13.16
C ALA A 388 15.69 20.84 -14.40
N PRO A 389 16.96 20.43 -14.25
CA PRO A 389 17.98 20.57 -15.30
C PRO A 389 17.88 19.56 -16.44
N TYR A 390 17.02 18.55 -16.29
CA TYR A 390 16.92 17.43 -17.22
C TYR A 390 15.48 17.31 -17.76
N TYR A 391 15.07 18.36 -18.47
CA TYR A 391 14.00 18.35 -19.48
C TYR A 391 14.59 18.56 -20.86
#